data_AF-A0A927PXD6-F1
#
_entry.id   AF-A0A927PXD6-F1
#
_cell.length_a   1.000
_cell.length_b   1.000
_cell.length_c   1.000
_cell.angle_alpha   90.00
_cell.angle_beta   90.00
_cell.angle_gamma   90.00
#
_symmetry.space_group_name_H-M   'P 1'
#
loop_
_entity.id
_entity.type
_entity.pdbx_description
1 polymer ?
#
loop_
_entity_poly.entity_id
_entity_poly.type
_entity_poly.pdbx_seq_one_letter_code
_entity_poly.pdbx_strand_id
1 'polypeptide(L)'
;MADAADIAAVLSEVRVATGVARAALPIAAGVAGECDECEWWMPRLIEGRCAFCRDGRPRPADWEPPVPHSSSPVATLPVCKEAQPMPAKSIQLPAIAVVAITAVEQLATDRNIALGQAAAELIERGIAAPAASAPVPALERTDIDTLLGMVRARFDDRDEERIELAAVLKRAEVAEARAAEAEAKLVKIRAINAE
;
A
#
# COMPACT_ATOMS: atom_id res chain seq x y z
N MET A 1 19.52 -32.08 26.75
CA MET A 1 20.76 -32.02 25.98
C MET A 1 20.36 -31.47 24.63
N ALA A 2 20.76 -30.24 24.31
CA ALA A 2 20.40 -29.63 23.04
C ALA A 2 21.08 -30.43 21.92
N ASP A 3 20.32 -30.88 20.95
CA ASP A 3 20.87 -31.57 19.80
C ASP A 3 21.39 -30.57 18.75
N ALA A 4 21.91 -31.08 17.64
CA ALA A 4 22.43 -30.22 16.57
C ALA A 4 21.34 -29.34 15.94
N ALA A 5 20.08 -29.79 15.93
CA ALA A 5 18.96 -29.03 15.40
C ALA A 5 18.60 -27.87 16.32
N ASP A 6 18.60 -28.09 17.63
CA ASP A 6 18.38 -27.04 18.64
C ASP A 6 19.43 -25.93 18.52
N ILE A 7 20.71 -26.29 18.38
CA ILE A 7 21.80 -25.32 18.23
C ILE A 7 21.67 -24.55 16.91
N ALA A 8 21.31 -25.22 15.81
CA ALA A 8 21.10 -24.59 14.52
C ALA A 8 19.93 -23.58 14.55
N ALA A 9 18.84 -23.92 15.24
CA ALA A 9 17.68 -23.05 15.43
C ALA A 9 18.09 -21.76 16.16
N VAL A 10 18.77 -21.87 17.30
CA VAL A 10 19.25 -20.70 18.07
C VAL A 10 20.16 -19.80 17.23
N LEU A 11 21.11 -20.38 16.48
CA LEU A 11 22.00 -19.60 15.62
C LEU A 11 21.25 -18.86 14.50
N SER A 12 20.23 -19.51 13.93
CA SER A 12 19.39 -18.89 12.90
C SER A 12 18.59 -17.71 13.45
N GLU A 13 18.01 -17.86 14.65
CA GLU A 13 17.27 -16.80 15.33
C GLU A 13 18.15 -15.60 15.63
N VAL A 14 19.34 -15.83 16.19
CA VAL A 14 20.31 -14.75 16.48
C VAL A 14 20.71 -14.02 15.20
N ARG A 15 20.93 -14.74 14.10
CA ARG A 15 21.29 -14.16 12.81
C ARG A 15 20.16 -13.29 12.24
N VAL A 16 18.93 -13.77 12.29
CA VAL A 16 17.74 -13.01 11.84
C VAL A 16 17.53 -11.79 12.72
N ALA A 17 17.56 -11.94 14.05
CA ALA A 17 17.40 -10.83 15.00
C ALA A 17 18.45 -9.73 14.77
N THR A 18 19.71 -10.11 14.57
CA THR A 18 20.79 -9.17 14.26
C THR A 18 20.56 -8.46 12.92
N GLY A 19 20.07 -9.17 11.91
CA GLY A 19 19.72 -8.58 10.61
C GLY A 19 18.59 -7.57 10.71
N VAL A 20 17.51 -7.92 11.41
CA VAL A 20 16.36 -7.02 11.63
C VAL A 20 16.76 -5.79 12.42
N ALA A 21 17.55 -5.94 13.48
CA ALA A 21 18.04 -4.81 14.28
C ALA A 21 18.86 -3.82 13.44
N ARG A 22 19.71 -4.31 12.53
CA ARG A 22 20.47 -3.45 11.60
C ARG A 22 19.57 -2.77 10.57
N ALA A 23 18.60 -3.48 10.01
CA ALA A 23 17.68 -2.93 9.01
C ALA A 23 16.72 -1.89 9.59
N ALA A 24 16.40 -1.99 10.88
CA ALA A 24 15.52 -1.05 11.58
C ALA A 24 16.22 0.28 11.92
N LEU A 25 17.54 0.40 11.76
CA LEU A 25 18.24 1.65 12.02
C LEU A 25 17.75 2.74 11.06
N PRO A 26 17.43 3.94 11.56
CA PRO A 26 16.99 5.04 10.71
C PRO A 26 18.12 5.41 9.75
N ILE A 27 17.85 5.27 8.47
CA ILE A 27 18.80 5.64 7.42
C ILE A 27 18.81 7.16 7.32
N ALA A 28 19.97 7.78 7.54
CA ALA A 28 20.15 9.24 7.44
C ALA A 28 19.56 9.79 6.12
N ALA A 29 18.92 10.96 6.20
CA ALA A 29 18.44 11.68 5.02
C ALA A 29 19.67 12.07 4.20
N GLY A 30 19.93 11.34 3.11
CA GLY A 30 21.10 11.56 2.28
C GLY A 30 20.98 12.85 1.48
N VAL A 31 22.09 13.28 0.87
CA VAL A 31 22.15 14.49 0.04
C VAL A 31 22.21 14.08 -1.44
N ALA A 32 21.54 14.82 -2.32
CA ALA A 32 21.66 14.58 -3.76
C ALA A 32 23.04 15.02 -4.27
N GLY A 33 23.65 14.24 -5.15
CA GLY A 33 24.99 14.54 -5.68
C GLY A 33 25.59 13.40 -6.49
N GLU A 34 26.87 13.49 -6.77
CA GLU A 34 27.64 12.47 -7.50
C GLU A 34 28.29 11.46 -6.53
N CYS A 35 28.19 10.17 -6.84
CA CYS A 35 28.74 9.11 -6.01
C CYS A 35 30.27 9.02 -6.13
N ASP A 36 30.98 8.99 -4.99
CA ASP A 36 32.45 8.96 -4.93
C ASP A 36 33.09 7.71 -5.56
N GLU A 37 32.34 6.63 -5.72
CA GLU A 37 32.85 5.33 -6.19
C GLU A 37 32.51 5.03 -7.64
N CYS A 38 31.36 5.51 -8.12
CA CYS A 38 30.89 5.18 -9.47
C CYS A 38 30.62 6.39 -10.35
N GLU A 39 30.75 7.61 -9.83
CA GLU A 39 30.63 8.88 -10.57
C GLU A 39 29.22 9.11 -11.17
N TRP A 40 28.21 8.39 -10.67
CA TRP A 40 26.82 8.60 -11.07
C TRP A 40 26.14 9.58 -10.14
N TRP A 41 25.36 10.49 -10.72
CA TRP A 41 24.46 11.34 -9.94
C TRP A 41 23.33 10.49 -9.33
N MET A 42 23.07 10.72 -8.04
CA MET A 42 22.06 10.03 -7.26
C MET A 42 21.25 11.05 -6.47
N PRO A 43 19.93 10.85 -6.37
CA PRO A 43 19.06 11.74 -5.60
C PRO A 43 19.32 11.65 -4.09
N ARG A 44 20.00 10.59 -3.64
CA ARG A 44 20.32 10.35 -2.24
C ARG A 44 21.65 9.62 -2.10
N LEU A 45 22.65 10.33 -1.58
CA LEU A 45 23.94 9.81 -1.16
C LEU A 45 24.03 9.81 0.36
N ILE A 46 24.60 8.75 0.91
CA ILE A 46 24.87 8.63 2.34
C ILE A 46 26.38 8.44 2.44
N GLU A 47 27.06 9.37 3.12
CA GLU A 47 28.52 9.40 3.20
C GLU A 47 29.19 9.40 1.81
N GLY A 48 28.63 10.13 0.85
CA GLY A 48 29.17 10.25 -0.52
C GLY A 48 28.92 9.04 -1.42
N ARG A 49 28.29 7.96 -0.91
CA ARG A 49 28.06 6.74 -1.68
C ARG A 49 26.59 6.51 -2.02
N CYS A 50 26.35 5.93 -3.19
CA CYS A 50 25.04 5.48 -3.63
C CYS A 50 24.64 4.17 -2.94
N ALA A 51 23.34 3.83 -2.98
CA ALA A 51 22.82 2.62 -2.36
C ALA A 51 23.52 1.34 -2.87
N PHE A 52 23.81 1.25 -4.17
CA PHE A 52 24.44 0.07 -4.76
C PHE A 52 25.90 -0.11 -4.31
N CYS A 53 26.70 0.95 -4.35
CA CYS A 53 28.09 0.94 -3.92
C CYS A 53 28.22 0.65 -2.42
N ARG A 54 27.36 1.26 -1.60
CA ARG A 54 27.34 1.02 -0.14
C ARG A 54 26.92 -0.41 0.21
N ASP A 55 25.90 -0.93 -0.47
CA ASP A 55 25.33 -2.24 -0.15
C ASP A 55 26.08 -3.40 -0.87
N GLY A 56 26.99 -3.10 -1.81
CA GLY A 56 27.75 -4.08 -2.59
C GLY A 56 26.90 -4.91 -3.56
N ARG A 57 25.69 -4.44 -3.89
CA ARG A 57 24.73 -5.17 -4.73
C ARG A 57 24.92 -4.81 -6.20
N PRO A 58 24.86 -5.79 -7.13
CA PRO A 58 24.85 -5.49 -8.55
C PRO A 58 23.59 -4.70 -8.92
N ARG A 59 23.75 -3.77 -9.86
CA ARG A 59 22.63 -3.02 -10.42
C ARG A 59 21.76 -3.97 -11.27
N PRO A 60 20.42 -3.83 -11.24
CA PRO A 60 19.54 -4.48 -12.21
C PRO A 60 19.94 -4.09 -13.65
N ALA A 61 19.74 -5.00 -14.61
CA ALA A 61 20.15 -4.79 -15.99
C ALA A 61 19.37 -3.66 -16.69
N ASP A 62 18.15 -3.40 -16.23
CA ASP A 62 17.22 -2.38 -16.68
C ASP A 62 17.31 -1.08 -15.87
N TRP A 63 18.25 -0.99 -14.93
CA TRP A 63 18.40 0.20 -14.10
C TRP A 63 19.10 1.32 -14.86
N GLU A 64 18.37 2.40 -15.11
CA GLU A 64 18.92 3.65 -15.65
C GLU A 64 19.05 4.70 -14.53
N PRO A 65 20.20 5.35 -14.40
CA PRO A 65 20.40 6.39 -13.40
C PRO A 65 19.51 7.60 -13.71
N PRO A 66 18.90 8.20 -12.69
CA PRO A 66 18.19 9.46 -12.87
C PRO A 66 19.21 10.53 -13.24
N VAL A 67 19.25 10.93 -14.51
CA VAL A 67 20.02 12.11 -14.92
C VAL A 67 19.37 13.35 -14.29
N PRO A 68 20.11 14.18 -13.54
CA PRO A 68 19.57 15.45 -13.09
C PRO A 68 19.25 16.25 -14.34
N HIS A 69 17.95 16.56 -14.55
CA HIS A 69 17.57 17.55 -15.54
C HIS A 69 18.33 18.81 -15.17
N SER A 70 19.25 19.23 -16.04
CA SER A 70 20.19 20.30 -15.78
C SER A 70 19.48 21.49 -15.16
N SER A 71 19.87 21.80 -13.94
CA SER A 71 19.65 23.10 -13.33
C SER A 71 20.41 24.14 -14.14
N SER A 72 19.79 24.63 -15.22
CA SER A 72 20.12 25.94 -15.78
C SER A 72 19.93 26.99 -14.68
N PRO A 73 20.93 27.82 -14.36
CA PRO A 73 20.77 28.89 -13.40
C PRO A 73 20.11 30.08 -14.12
N VAL A 74 18.78 30.06 -14.25
CA VAL A 74 18.04 31.27 -14.62
C VAL A 74 16.83 31.37 -13.69
N ALA A 75 16.87 32.39 -12.84
CA ALA A 75 15.67 32.92 -12.21
C ALA A 75 14.78 33.51 -13.30
N THR A 76 13.92 32.68 -13.90
CA THR A 76 12.87 33.12 -14.80
C THR A 76 11.52 32.90 -14.14
N LEU A 77 10.68 33.93 -14.24
CA LEU A 77 9.24 33.94 -13.94
C LEU A 77 8.56 32.62 -14.32
N PRO A 78 7.43 32.23 -13.68
CA PRO A 78 6.77 30.96 -13.97
C PRO A 78 6.40 30.88 -15.46
N VAL A 79 7.22 30.18 -16.24
CA VAL A 79 6.96 29.85 -17.63
C VAL A 79 5.95 28.72 -17.62
N CYS A 80 4.73 29.02 -18.07
CA CYS A 80 3.73 28.02 -18.40
C CYS A 80 4.35 27.02 -19.38
N LYS A 81 4.62 25.81 -18.89
CA LYS A 81 5.11 24.70 -19.69
C LYS A 81 4.03 24.34 -20.70
N GLU A 82 4.22 24.73 -21.95
CA GLU A 82 3.35 24.33 -23.05
C GLU A 82 3.44 22.81 -23.20
N ALA A 83 2.33 22.13 -22.89
CA ALA A 83 2.25 20.70 -22.82
C ALA A 83 2.43 20.11 -24.22
N GLN A 84 3.43 19.23 -24.38
CA GLN A 84 3.53 18.43 -25.59
C GLN A 84 2.27 17.56 -25.75
N PRO A 85 1.75 17.40 -26.99
CA PRO A 85 0.55 16.62 -27.26
C PRO A 85 0.85 15.13 -27.06
N MET A 86 0.59 14.62 -25.86
CA MET A 86 0.54 13.19 -25.59
C MET A 86 -0.64 12.57 -26.36
N PRO A 87 -0.52 11.34 -26.89
CA PRO A 87 -1.65 10.66 -27.51
C PRO A 87 -2.75 10.52 -26.46
N ALA A 88 -3.90 11.14 -26.75
CA ALA A 88 -5.03 11.23 -25.85
C ALA A 88 -5.55 9.83 -25.52
N LYS A 89 -5.07 9.26 -24.41
CA LYS A 89 -5.86 8.26 -23.69
C LYS A 89 -7.11 9.01 -23.27
N SER A 90 -8.23 8.72 -23.93
CA SER A 90 -9.51 9.37 -23.62
C SER A 90 -9.87 9.00 -22.18
N ILE A 91 -9.61 9.92 -21.27
CA ILE A 91 -10.16 9.85 -19.93
C ILE A 91 -11.65 10.06 -20.13
N GLN A 92 -12.44 8.99 -19.97
CA GLN A 92 -13.89 9.11 -19.96
C GLN A 92 -14.27 9.94 -18.75
N LEU A 93 -14.56 11.22 -18.99
CA LEU A 93 -15.07 12.11 -17.96
C LEU A 93 -16.49 11.66 -17.59
N PRO A 94 -16.85 11.66 -16.30
CA PRO A 94 -18.22 11.40 -15.91
C PRO A 94 -19.14 12.47 -16.52
N ALA A 95 -20.37 12.10 -16.89
CA ALA A 95 -21.30 13.00 -17.57
C ALA A 95 -21.50 14.34 -16.83
N ILE A 96 -21.40 14.32 -15.49
CA ILE A 96 -21.50 15.52 -14.64
C ILE A 96 -20.38 16.54 -14.89
N ALA A 97 -19.16 16.07 -15.19
CA ALA A 97 -18.03 16.93 -15.50
C ALA A 97 -18.20 17.62 -16.85
N VAL A 98 -18.77 16.91 -17.84
CA VAL A 98 -19.07 17.48 -19.17
C VAL A 98 -20.06 18.63 -19.04
N VAL A 99 -21.14 18.44 -18.26
CA VAL A 99 -22.15 19.49 -18.02
C VAL A 99 -21.54 20.73 -17.37
N ALA A 100 -20.69 20.54 -16.35
CA ALA A 100 -20.02 21.65 -15.68
C ALA A 100 -19.09 22.43 -16.63
N ILE A 101 -18.30 21.72 -17.45
CA ILE A 101 -17.41 22.34 -18.44
C ILE A 101 -18.22 23.16 -19.46
N THR A 102 -19.31 22.59 -20.00
CA THR A 102 -20.15 23.32 -20.96
C THR A 102 -20.78 24.58 -20.36
N ALA A 103 -21.16 24.56 -19.08
CA ALA A 103 -21.71 25.74 -18.41
C ALA A 103 -20.66 26.85 -18.24
N VAL A 104 -19.41 26.49 -17.93
CA VAL A 104 -18.29 27.44 -17.83
C VAL A 104 -17.99 28.06 -19.19
N GLU A 105 -17.94 27.25 -20.25
CA GLU A 105 -17.67 27.71 -21.62
C GLU A 105 -18.77 28.65 -22.16
N GLN A 106 -20.03 28.33 -21.89
CA GLN A 106 -21.17 29.17 -22.25
C GLN A 106 -21.08 30.53 -21.54
N LEU A 107 -20.87 30.55 -20.22
CA LEU A 107 -20.78 31.80 -19.47
C LEU A 107 -19.58 32.65 -19.91
N ALA A 108 -18.44 32.02 -20.21
CA ALA A 108 -17.26 32.71 -20.72
C ALA A 108 -17.53 33.37 -22.08
N THR A 109 -18.26 32.67 -22.95
CA THR A 109 -18.64 33.18 -24.28
C THR A 109 -19.65 34.33 -24.17
N ASP A 110 -20.70 34.16 -23.37
CA ASP A 110 -21.78 35.14 -23.21
C ASP A 110 -21.29 36.46 -22.60
N ARG A 111 -20.30 36.39 -21.70
CA ARG A 111 -19.75 37.55 -21.00
C ARG A 111 -18.41 38.04 -21.53
N ASN A 112 -17.82 37.33 -22.50
CA ASN A 112 -16.49 37.61 -23.03
C ASN A 112 -15.42 37.73 -21.92
N ILE A 113 -15.43 36.80 -20.96
CA ILE A 113 -14.50 36.73 -19.82
C ILE A 113 -13.63 35.48 -19.90
N ALA A 114 -12.52 35.45 -19.15
CA ALA A 114 -11.66 34.27 -19.10
C ALA A 114 -12.36 33.08 -18.41
N LEU A 115 -12.05 31.85 -18.86
CA LEU A 115 -12.64 30.61 -18.32
C LEU A 115 -12.52 30.50 -16.79
N GLY A 116 -11.37 30.91 -16.22
CA GLY A 116 -11.16 30.91 -14.77
C GLY A 116 -12.08 31.86 -14.01
N GLN A 117 -12.41 33.02 -14.61
CA GLN A 117 -13.36 33.99 -14.03
C GLN A 117 -14.80 33.48 -14.15
N ALA A 118 -15.17 32.87 -15.28
CA ALA A 118 -16.47 32.24 -15.45
C ALA A 118 -16.68 31.08 -14.45
N ALA A 119 -15.65 30.27 -14.21
CA ALA A 119 -15.69 29.20 -13.21
C ALA A 119 -15.86 29.75 -11.79
N ALA A 120 -15.10 30.80 -11.43
CA ALA A 120 -15.23 31.47 -10.13
C ALA A 120 -16.63 32.07 -9.92
N GLU A 121 -17.20 32.75 -10.92
CA GLU A 121 -18.56 33.29 -10.83
C GLU A 121 -19.61 32.19 -10.65
N LEU A 122 -19.47 31.05 -11.32
CA LEU A 122 -20.39 29.92 -11.14
C LEU A 122 -20.28 29.32 -9.74
N ILE A 123 -19.06 29.20 -9.20
CA ILE A 123 -18.82 28.74 -7.82
C ILE A 123 -19.44 29.72 -6.81
N GLU A 124 -19.21 31.02 -6.98
CA GLU A 124 -19.73 32.08 -6.10
C GLU A 124 -21.26 32.20 -6.14
N ARG A 125 -21.86 32.00 -7.32
CA ARG A 125 -23.32 31.95 -7.50
C ARG A 125 -23.97 30.73 -6.86
N GLY A 126 -23.14 29.78 -6.42
CA GLY A 126 -23.55 28.43 -6.11
C GLY A 126 -24.03 27.78 -7.40
N ILE A 127 -23.23 26.90 -7.98
CA ILE A 127 -23.78 25.87 -8.85
C ILE A 127 -24.74 25.07 -7.97
N ALA A 128 -25.99 25.52 -7.88
CA ALA A 128 -27.11 24.62 -7.75
C ALA A 128 -26.92 23.69 -8.95
N ALA A 129 -26.39 22.50 -8.69
CA ALA A 129 -26.29 21.46 -9.69
C ALA A 129 -27.62 21.48 -10.44
N PRO A 130 -27.63 21.61 -11.79
CA PRO A 130 -28.87 21.55 -12.53
C PRO A 130 -29.56 20.30 -12.03
N ALA A 131 -30.75 20.46 -11.45
CA ALA A 131 -31.43 19.44 -10.67
C ALA A 131 -31.34 18.14 -11.46
N ALA A 132 -30.37 17.31 -11.07
CA ALA A 132 -30.10 16.10 -11.78
C ALA A 132 -31.25 15.23 -11.35
N SER A 133 -32.29 15.18 -12.18
CA SER A 133 -33.16 14.01 -12.28
C SER A 133 -32.34 12.86 -12.87
N ALA A 134 -31.16 12.59 -12.30
CA ALA A 134 -30.68 11.24 -12.26
C ALA A 134 -31.70 10.50 -11.39
N PRO A 135 -32.17 9.31 -11.79
CA PRO A 135 -32.81 8.44 -10.84
C PRO A 135 -31.77 8.21 -9.75
N VAL A 136 -31.95 8.87 -8.60
CA VAL A 136 -31.45 8.35 -7.34
C VAL A 136 -31.87 6.89 -7.41
N PRO A 137 -30.95 5.90 -7.44
CA PRO A 137 -31.38 4.52 -7.33
C PRO A 137 -32.23 4.56 -6.09
N ALA A 138 -33.53 4.25 -6.24
CA ALA A 138 -34.40 4.17 -5.11
C ALA A 138 -33.66 3.21 -4.19
N LEU A 139 -33.06 3.75 -3.11
CA LEU A 139 -32.69 2.94 -1.98
C LEU A 139 -34.05 2.41 -1.61
N GLU A 140 -34.35 1.20 -2.12
CA GLU A 140 -35.53 0.45 -1.72
C GLU A 140 -35.47 0.56 -0.22
N ARG A 141 -36.42 1.29 0.36
CA ARG A 141 -36.48 1.54 1.79
C ARG A 141 -36.67 0.17 2.40
N THR A 142 -35.55 -0.47 2.66
CA THR A 142 -35.50 -1.81 3.21
C THR A 142 -35.88 -1.59 4.65
N ASP A 143 -37.00 -2.18 5.01
CA ASP A 143 -37.53 -2.04 6.35
C ASP A 143 -36.47 -2.46 7.38
N ILE A 144 -36.44 -1.76 8.50
CA ILE A 144 -35.43 -1.98 9.55
C ILE A 144 -35.48 -3.44 10.02
N ASP A 145 -36.68 -4.03 10.05
CA ASP A 145 -36.87 -5.44 10.40
C ASP A 145 -36.21 -6.40 9.39
N THR A 146 -36.21 -6.07 8.09
CA THR A 146 -35.52 -6.85 7.07
C THR A 146 -34.00 -6.76 7.24
N LEU A 147 -33.46 -5.57 7.53
CA LEU A 147 -32.04 -5.38 7.79
C LEU A 147 -31.60 -6.11 9.07
N LEU A 148 -32.40 -6.04 10.13
CA LEU A 148 -32.16 -6.78 11.36
C LEU A 148 -32.24 -8.30 11.13
N GLY A 149 -33.14 -8.77 10.26
CA GLY A 149 -33.22 -10.16 9.82
C GLY A 149 -31.95 -10.62 9.10
N MET A 150 -31.44 -9.82 8.17
CA MET A 150 -30.19 -10.13 7.45
C MET A 150 -28.98 -10.16 8.39
N VAL A 151 -28.91 -9.23 9.35
CA VAL A 151 -27.84 -9.21 10.34
C VAL A 151 -27.91 -10.44 11.25
N ARG A 152 -29.11 -10.81 11.73
CA ARG A 152 -29.30 -12.02 12.56
C ARG A 152 -28.91 -13.30 11.83
N ALA A 153 -29.37 -13.49 10.59
CA ALA A 153 -28.98 -14.64 9.78
C ALA A 153 -27.46 -14.76 9.61
N ARG A 154 -26.77 -13.63 9.42
CA ARG A 154 -25.30 -13.59 9.34
C ARG A 154 -24.60 -13.90 10.67
N PHE A 155 -25.27 -13.72 11.81
CA PHE A 155 -24.75 -14.15 13.11
C PHE A 155 -25.00 -15.64 13.35
N ASP A 156 -26.12 -16.19 12.87
CA ASP A 156 -26.42 -17.63 12.95
C ASP A 156 -25.40 -18.45 12.13
N ASP A 157 -25.00 -17.98 10.95
CA ASP A 157 -23.92 -18.59 10.15
C ASP A 157 -22.58 -18.66 10.93
N ARG A 158 -22.32 -17.68 11.80
CA ARG A 158 -21.10 -17.65 12.63
C ARG A 158 -21.15 -18.62 13.81
N ASP A 159 -22.35 -19.04 14.23
CA ASP A 159 -22.48 -20.05 15.29
C ASP A 159 -22.07 -21.44 14.75
N GLU A 160 -22.36 -21.75 13.48
CA GLU A 160 -21.83 -22.95 12.83
C GLU A 160 -20.30 -22.92 12.77
N GLU A 161 -19.71 -21.81 12.30
CA GLU A 161 -18.25 -21.61 12.29
C GLU A 161 -17.64 -21.75 13.70
N ARG A 162 -18.34 -21.26 14.73
CA ARG A 162 -17.90 -21.34 16.13
C ARG A 162 -17.94 -22.77 16.66
N ILE A 163 -18.94 -23.56 16.28
CA ILE A 163 -19.04 -24.99 16.63
C ILE A 163 -17.91 -25.77 15.96
N GLU A 164 -17.65 -25.50 14.67
CA GLU A 164 -16.55 -26.12 13.93
C GLU A 164 -15.19 -25.79 14.56
N LEU A 165 -14.96 -24.52 14.92
CA LEU A 165 -13.72 -24.11 15.59
C LEU A 165 -13.54 -24.83 16.93
N ALA A 166 -14.61 -24.94 17.74
CA ALA A 166 -14.56 -25.68 19.00
C ALA A 166 -14.23 -27.17 18.78
N ALA A 167 -14.75 -27.79 17.72
CA ALA A 167 -14.43 -29.16 17.35
C ALA A 167 -12.98 -29.33 16.87
N VAL A 168 -12.42 -28.34 16.17
CA VAL A 168 -11.00 -28.32 15.78
C VAL A 168 -10.10 -28.22 17.02
N LEU A 169 -10.39 -27.30 17.93
CA LEU A 169 -9.61 -27.11 19.16
C LEU A 169 -9.60 -28.38 20.02
N LYS A 170 -10.76 -29.01 20.22
CA LYS A 170 -10.85 -30.27 20.97
C LYS A 170 -10.04 -31.40 20.32
N ARG A 171 -9.99 -31.45 18.98
CA ARG A 171 -9.14 -32.44 18.27
C ARG A 171 -7.65 -32.14 18.46
N ALA A 172 -7.26 -30.87 18.48
CA ALA A 172 -5.89 -30.45 18.76
C ALA A 172 -5.47 -30.85 20.18
N GLU A 173 -6.29 -30.57 21.20
CA GLU A 173 -6.01 -30.96 22.59
C GLU A 173 -5.81 -32.48 22.74
N VAL A 174 -6.65 -33.30 22.09
CA VAL A 174 -6.50 -34.76 22.11
C VAL A 174 -5.22 -35.21 21.40
N ALA A 175 -4.82 -34.53 20.32
CA ALA A 175 -3.59 -34.84 19.61
C ALA A 175 -2.35 -34.49 20.45
N GLU A 176 -2.36 -33.34 21.12
CA GLU A 176 -1.30 -32.92 22.04
C GLU A 176 -1.16 -33.88 23.22
N ALA A 177 -2.27 -34.33 23.82
CA ALA A 177 -2.24 -35.32 24.89
C ALA A 177 -1.61 -36.65 24.43
N ARG A 178 -1.94 -37.12 23.22
CA ARG A 178 -1.33 -38.33 22.63
C ARG A 178 0.16 -38.16 22.34
N ALA A 179 0.57 -36.98 21.89
CA ALA A 179 1.98 -36.66 21.67
C ALA A 179 2.76 -36.69 22.99
N ALA A 180 2.24 -36.06 24.05
CA ALA A 180 2.84 -36.07 25.38
C ALA A 180 2.96 -37.50 25.95
N GLU A 181 1.94 -38.35 25.79
CA GLU A 181 2.02 -39.76 26.18
C GLU A 181 3.07 -40.56 25.38
N ALA A 182 3.20 -40.28 24.09
CA ALA A 182 4.21 -40.92 23.24
C ALA A 182 5.63 -40.50 23.65
N GLU A 183 5.84 -39.22 23.94
CA GLU A 183 7.11 -38.71 24.47
C GLU A 183 7.47 -39.36 25.81
N ALA A 184 6.50 -39.48 26.73
CA ALA A 184 6.71 -40.15 28.01
C ALA A 184 7.10 -41.63 27.84
N LYS A 185 6.51 -42.34 26.86
CA LYS A 185 6.89 -43.72 26.52
C LYS A 185 8.30 -43.78 25.93
N LEU A 186 8.66 -42.84 25.06
CA LEU A 186 10.01 -42.76 24.48
C LEU A 186 11.08 -42.49 25.55
N VAL A 187 10.80 -41.63 26.52
CA VAL A 187 11.69 -41.39 27.67
C VAL A 187 11.92 -42.67 28.48
N LYS A 188 10.87 -43.45 28.74
CA LYS A 188 10.98 -44.74 29.44
C LYS A 188 11.82 -45.76 28.66
N ILE A 189 11.62 -45.86 27.34
CA ILE A 189 12.41 -46.76 26.48
C ILE A 189 13.89 -46.34 26.47
N ARG A 190 14.16 -45.02 26.37
CA ARG A 190 15.53 -44.50 26.44
C ARG A 190 16.22 -44.80 27.77
N ALA A 191 15.50 -44.74 28.89
CA ALA A 191 16.04 -45.08 30.20
C ALA A 191 16.42 -46.57 30.30
N ILE A 192 15.59 -47.47 29.77
CA ILE A 192 15.87 -48.92 29.75
C ILE A 192 17.09 -49.25 28.88
N ASN A 193 17.27 -48.54 27.77
CA ASN A 193 18.40 -48.78 26.85
C ASN A 193 19.72 -48.12 27.29
N ALA A 194 19.72 -47.36 28.39
CA ALA A 194 20.91 -46.67 28.91
C ALA A 194 21.59 -47.44 30.07
N GLU A 195 20.94 -48.49 30.59
CA GLU A 195 21.53 -49.50 31.49
C GLU A 195 22.13 -50.66 30.70
#